data_AF-A0A534KB52-F1
#
_entry.id   AF-A0A534KB52-F1
#
_cell.length_a   1.000
_cell.length_b   1.000
_cell.length_c   1.000
_cell.angle_alpha   90.00
_cell.angle_beta   90.00
_cell.angle_gamma   90.00
#
_symmetry.space_group_name_H-M   'P 1'
#
loop_
_entity.id
_entity.type
_entity.pdbx_description
1 polymer ?
#
loop_
_entity_poly.entity_id
_entity_poly.type
_entity_poly.pdbx_seq_one_letter_code
_entity_poly.pdbx_strand_id
1 'polypeptide(L)'
;MAGLADSPSFVLVLIISAFVPPLVFMAWIRNTARYGKEPWWNVLKAFVWGAVLSVLVAIVASVVLLVALGRIESVNDFFARRFTYPTIAIGALVVAPIAEEAAKGLGVQAGRPETQALLDGLVYGAAAGLGFSATENLLYGVEALVNPNGGASASLLVIAIRSFSSSFLHASSTAVLGYGIAKTWLTNRAWAFLPFYIIAVIMHATFNVLTSLGQLYGTQYGEVGETIGFAAAVGFALIAMTIVRLKLAGARRAAAR
;
A
#
# COMPACT_ATOMS: atom_id res chain seq x y z
N MET A 1 -4.77 20.10 24.14
CA MET A 1 -4.24 19.67 22.82
C MET A 1 -2.75 19.96 22.70
N ALA A 2 -2.25 21.18 23.01
CA ALA A 2 -0.83 21.53 22.92
C ALA A 2 0.12 20.59 23.70
N GLY A 3 -0.17 20.29 24.98
CA GLY A 3 0.72 19.44 25.79
C GLY A 3 0.79 17.95 25.41
N LEU A 4 -0.14 17.45 24.59
CA LEU A 4 -0.07 16.06 24.10
C LEU A 4 0.78 15.95 22.83
N ALA A 5 0.79 16.97 21.97
CA ALA A 5 1.55 16.98 20.72
C ALA A 5 3.06 17.00 20.94
N ASP A 6 3.50 17.71 21.99
CA ASP A 6 4.92 17.84 22.37
C ASP A 6 5.40 16.72 23.30
N SER A 7 4.50 15.81 23.68
CA SER A 7 4.82 14.68 24.55
C SER A 7 5.41 13.51 23.75
N PRO A 8 6.43 12.81 24.27
CA PRO A 8 6.89 11.54 23.69
C PRO A 8 5.77 10.50 23.50
N SER A 9 4.68 10.61 24.28
CA SER A 9 3.50 9.76 24.13
C SER A 9 2.72 9.97 22.83
N PHE A 10 2.90 11.10 22.13
CA PHE A 10 2.21 11.35 20.85
C PHE A 10 2.68 10.41 19.75
N VAL A 11 3.95 10.01 19.78
CA VAL A 11 4.49 9.01 18.84
C VAL A 11 3.71 7.70 18.93
N LEU A 12 3.33 7.29 20.15
CA LEU A 12 2.49 6.12 20.34
C LEU A 12 1.09 6.31 19.73
N VAL A 13 0.51 7.50 19.84
CA VAL A 13 -0.77 7.84 19.19
C VAL A 13 -0.64 7.69 17.68
N LEU A 14 0.41 8.25 17.07
CA LEU A 14 0.64 8.12 15.62
C LEU A 14 0.81 6.66 15.19
N ILE A 15 1.58 5.86 15.94
CA ILE A 15 1.75 4.43 15.65
C ILE A 15 0.40 3.71 15.72
N ILE A 16 -0.38 3.91 16.78
CA ILE A 16 -1.70 3.29 16.92
C ILE A 16 -2.62 3.72 15.78
N SER A 17 -2.70 5.02 15.49
CA SER A 17 -3.53 5.57 14.41
C SER A 17 -3.13 5.04 13.03
N ALA A 18 -1.84 4.83 12.77
CA ALA A 18 -1.35 4.36 11.48
C ALA A 18 -1.52 2.85 11.28
N PHE A 19 -1.43 2.03 12.34
CA PHE A 19 -1.46 0.57 12.25
C PHE A 19 -2.83 -0.05 12.49
N VAL A 20 -3.67 0.54 13.34
CA VAL A 20 -4.98 -0.04 13.68
C VAL A 20 -5.90 -0.16 12.45
N PRO A 21 -6.11 0.89 11.62
CA PRO A 21 -6.98 0.75 10.45
C PRO A 21 -6.52 -0.32 9.45
N PRO A 22 -5.23 -0.38 9.04
CA PRO A 22 -4.74 -1.47 8.18
C PRO A 22 -4.91 -2.87 8.78
N LEU A 23 -4.73 -3.05 10.10
CA LEU A 23 -4.98 -4.33 10.78
C LEU A 23 -6.46 -4.71 10.73
N VAL A 24 -7.37 -3.75 10.94
CA VAL A 24 -8.81 -3.96 10.82
C VAL A 24 -9.20 -4.33 9.38
N PHE A 25 -8.62 -3.66 8.38
CA PHE A 25 -8.87 -3.99 6.97
C PHE A 25 -8.31 -5.36 6.59
N MET A 26 -7.13 -5.74 7.10
CA MET A 26 -6.57 -7.07 6.89
C MET A 26 -7.52 -8.13 7.45
N ALA A 27 -8.03 -7.91 8.67
CA ALA A 27 -9.01 -8.80 9.27
C ALA A 27 -10.30 -8.88 8.46
N TRP A 28 -10.79 -7.74 7.95
CA TRP A 28 -11.97 -7.67 7.10
C TRP A 28 -11.81 -8.42 5.78
N ILE A 29 -10.66 -8.29 5.11
CA ILE A 29 -10.36 -8.97 3.84
C ILE A 29 -10.24 -10.48 4.05
N ARG A 30 -9.41 -10.92 5.00
CA ARG A 30 -9.22 -12.35 5.32
C ARG A 30 -10.54 -13.03 5.69
N ASN A 31 -11.45 -12.33 6.37
CA ASN A 31 -12.75 -12.87 6.75
C ASN A 31 -13.85 -12.69 5.70
N THR A 32 -13.54 -12.15 4.51
CA THR A 32 -14.50 -12.02 3.41
C THR A 32 -14.81 -13.37 2.77
N ALA A 33 -13.85 -14.30 2.69
CA ALA A 33 -14.09 -15.65 2.22
C ALA A 33 -15.01 -16.43 3.20
N ARG A 34 -16.04 -17.10 2.66
CA ARG A 34 -16.99 -17.91 3.45
C ARG A 34 -16.40 -19.24 3.92
N TYR A 35 -15.45 -19.79 3.16
CA TYR A 35 -14.83 -21.09 3.38
C TYR A 35 -13.31 -21.01 3.14
N GLY A 36 -12.55 -21.92 3.74
CA GLY A 36 -11.11 -22.06 3.46
C GLY A 36 -10.28 -20.84 3.88
N LYS A 37 -10.63 -20.20 5.01
CA LYS A 37 -9.95 -18.97 5.44
C LYS A 37 -8.48 -19.23 5.78
N GLU A 38 -7.62 -18.34 5.31
CA GLU A 38 -6.17 -18.40 5.44
C GLU A 38 -5.75 -18.34 6.92
N PRO A 39 -4.78 -19.14 7.38
CA PRO A 39 -4.34 -19.14 8.76
C PRO A 39 -3.77 -17.76 9.15
N TRP A 40 -4.24 -17.23 10.28
CA TRP A 40 -3.87 -15.91 10.78
C TRP A 40 -2.36 -15.69 10.88
N TRP A 41 -1.63 -16.73 11.26
CA TRP A 41 -0.18 -16.66 11.41
C TRP A 41 0.52 -16.26 10.12
N ASN A 42 0.12 -16.84 8.99
CA ASN A 42 0.71 -16.55 7.68
C ASN A 42 0.27 -15.18 7.16
N VAL A 43 -0.97 -14.78 7.43
CA VAL A 43 -1.50 -13.47 7.08
C VAL A 43 -0.77 -12.37 7.87
N LEU A 44 -0.55 -12.57 9.18
CA LEU A 44 0.22 -11.64 10.03
C LEU A 44 1.69 -11.58 9.61
N LYS A 45 2.31 -12.70 9.23
CA LYS A 45 3.67 -12.70 8.67
C LYS A 45 3.76 -11.88 7.39
N ALA A 46 2.80 -12.01 6.48
CA ALA A 46 2.74 -11.19 5.26
C ALA A 46 2.59 -9.70 5.60
N PHE A 47 1.72 -9.36 6.57
CA PHE A 47 1.56 -7.99 7.06
C PHE A 47 2.85 -7.43 7.66
N VAL A 48 3.50 -8.16 8.57
CA VAL A 48 4.77 -7.72 9.20
C VAL A 48 5.88 -7.59 8.17
N TRP A 49 5.95 -8.49 7.20
CA TRP A 49 6.89 -8.36 6.08
C TRP A 49 6.64 -7.05 5.32
N GLY A 50 5.39 -6.78 4.97
CA GLY A 50 4.97 -5.53 4.32
C GLY A 50 5.38 -4.29 5.13
N ALA A 51 5.10 -4.29 6.44
CA ALA A 51 5.34 -3.16 7.32
C ALA A 51 6.83 -2.86 7.53
N VAL A 52 7.68 -3.88 7.53
CA VAL A 52 9.09 -3.72 7.88
C VAL A 52 9.98 -3.95 6.67
N LEU A 53 10.03 -5.18 6.17
CA LEU A 53 11.01 -5.59 5.17
C LEU A 53 10.71 -5.00 3.80
N SER A 54 9.44 -4.94 3.39
CA SER A 54 9.09 -4.35 2.10
C SER A 54 9.42 -2.87 2.03
N VAL A 55 9.29 -2.11 3.12
CA VAL A 55 9.69 -0.69 3.16
C VAL A 55 11.19 -0.53 2.96
N LEU A 56 12.00 -1.32 3.67
CA LEU A 56 13.47 -1.30 3.54
C LEU A 56 13.91 -1.70 2.13
N VAL A 57 13.36 -2.80 1.60
CA VAL A 57 13.67 -3.27 0.25
C VAL A 57 13.22 -2.26 -0.80
N ALA A 58 12.05 -1.64 -0.65
CA ALA A 58 11.55 -0.66 -1.60
C ALA A 58 12.42 0.61 -1.63
N ILE A 59 12.93 1.06 -0.47
CA ILE A 59 13.86 2.20 -0.41
C ILE A 59 15.15 1.87 -1.18
N VAL A 60 15.79 0.73 -0.87
CA VAL A 60 17.03 0.31 -1.56
C VAL A 60 16.79 0.14 -3.05
N ALA A 61 15.73 -0.56 -3.44
CA ALA A 61 15.39 -0.77 -4.85
C ALA A 61 15.09 0.56 -5.56
N SER A 62 14.42 1.51 -4.90
CA SER A 62 14.14 2.83 -5.48
C SER A 62 15.43 3.61 -5.75
N VAL A 63 16.37 3.62 -4.78
CA VAL A 63 17.67 4.27 -4.94
C VAL A 63 18.48 3.64 -6.08
N VAL A 64 18.55 2.30 -6.14
CA VAL A 64 19.24 1.58 -7.21
C VAL A 64 18.65 1.91 -8.59
N LEU A 65 17.32 1.92 -8.70
CA LEU A 65 16.64 2.24 -9.95
C LEU A 65 16.88 3.70 -10.38
N LEU A 66 16.86 4.65 -9.45
CA LEU A 66 17.16 6.05 -9.76
C LEU A 66 18.60 6.24 -10.25
N VAL A 67 19.57 5.61 -9.59
CA VAL A 67 20.97 5.61 -10.01
C VAL A 67 21.12 4.99 -11.40
N ALA A 68 20.47 3.86 -11.66
CA ALA A 68 20.49 3.20 -12.97
C ALA A 68 19.87 4.07 -14.09
N LEU A 69 18.90 4.93 -13.75
CA LEU A 69 18.30 5.90 -14.67
C LEU A 69 19.13 7.20 -14.81
N GLY A 70 20.33 7.27 -14.23
CA GLY A 70 21.17 8.47 -14.23
C GLY A 70 20.61 9.63 -13.40
N ARG A 71 19.64 9.36 -12.51
CA ARG A 71 19.03 10.34 -11.60
C ARG A 71 19.74 10.27 -10.27
N ILE A 72 20.93 10.86 -10.21
CA ILE A 72 21.73 10.94 -8.98
C ILE A 72 21.18 12.10 -8.15
N GLU A 73 20.51 11.79 -7.06
CA GLU A 73 20.14 12.74 -6.02
C GLU A 73 20.82 12.36 -4.71
N SER A 74 21.04 13.33 -3.81
CA SER A 74 21.60 13.01 -2.50
C SER A 74 20.60 12.18 -1.70
N VAL A 75 21.10 11.34 -0.77
CA VAL A 75 20.23 10.54 0.10
C VAL A 75 19.25 11.43 0.89
N ASN A 76 19.70 12.62 1.28
CA ASN A 76 18.85 13.61 1.96
C ASN A 76 17.72 14.10 1.05
N ASP A 77 18.02 14.42 -0.21
CA ASP A 77 17.00 14.87 -1.18
C ASP A 77 15.98 13.76 -1.49
N PHE A 78 16.44 12.52 -1.59
CA PHE A 78 15.56 11.35 -1.77
C PHE A 78 14.54 11.26 -0.64
N PHE A 79 14.99 11.27 0.62
CA PHE A 79 14.09 11.18 1.78
C PHE A 79 13.19 12.40 1.92
N ALA A 80 13.72 13.60 1.68
CA ALA A 80 12.97 14.86 1.74
C ALA A 80 11.88 14.97 0.66
N ARG A 81 11.95 14.19 -0.42
CA ARG A 81 10.91 14.18 -1.47
C ARG A 81 9.95 13.01 -1.37
N ARG A 82 10.39 11.91 -0.77
CA ARG A 82 9.64 10.64 -0.76
C ARG A 82 8.29 10.72 -0.05
N PHE A 83 8.24 11.45 1.08
CA PHE A 83 7.07 11.51 1.96
C PHE A 83 6.45 12.91 2.08
N THR A 84 7.10 13.94 1.52
CA THR A 84 6.63 15.32 1.66
C THR A 84 5.57 15.66 0.61
N TYR A 85 5.73 15.22 -0.66
CA TYR A 85 4.73 15.48 -1.70
C TYR A 85 4.74 14.40 -2.80
N PRO A 86 3.59 13.90 -3.29
CA PRO A 86 3.49 13.15 -4.53
C PRO A 86 3.72 14.10 -5.72
N THR A 87 4.95 14.58 -5.84
CA THR A 87 5.36 15.36 -7.01
C THR A 87 5.23 14.51 -8.27
N ILE A 88 5.05 15.15 -9.43
CA ILE A 88 5.08 14.51 -10.76
C ILE A 88 6.53 14.10 -11.12
N ALA A 89 7.27 13.58 -10.16
CA ALA A 89 8.61 13.08 -10.33
C ALA A 89 8.57 11.62 -10.78
N ILE A 90 9.50 11.27 -11.67
CA ILE A 90 9.72 9.89 -12.12
C ILE A 90 9.88 8.93 -10.93
N GLY A 91 10.48 9.41 -9.83
CA GLY A 91 10.61 8.68 -8.57
C GLY A 91 9.27 8.20 -8.01
N ALA A 92 8.30 9.09 -7.83
CA ALA A 92 7.01 8.77 -7.24
C ALA A 92 6.04 8.07 -8.19
N LEU A 93 6.08 8.38 -9.49
CA LEU A 93 5.11 7.87 -10.46
C LEU A 93 5.52 6.54 -11.11
N VAL A 94 6.82 6.23 -11.15
CA VAL A 94 7.34 5.05 -11.86
C VAL A 94 8.20 4.20 -10.95
N VAL A 95 9.24 4.78 -10.35
CA VAL A 95 10.24 4.01 -9.59
C VAL A 95 9.63 3.41 -8.32
N ALA A 96 8.92 4.21 -7.53
CA ALA A 96 8.30 3.77 -6.30
C ALA A 96 7.26 2.65 -6.54
N PRO A 97 6.28 2.77 -7.46
CA PRO A 97 5.38 1.67 -7.78
C PRO A 97 6.07 0.36 -8.15
N ILE A 98 7.12 0.41 -8.98
CA ILE A 98 7.90 -0.77 -9.37
C ILE A 98 8.59 -1.38 -8.14
N ALA A 99 9.39 -0.58 -7.43
CA ALA A 99 10.18 -1.05 -6.30
C ALA A 99 9.30 -1.60 -5.17
N GLU A 100 8.22 -0.89 -4.85
CA GLU A 100 7.33 -1.24 -3.76
C GLU A 100 6.52 -2.49 -4.03
N GLU A 101 5.86 -2.60 -5.18
CA GLU A 101 5.05 -3.79 -5.45
C GLU A 101 5.93 -5.04 -5.53
N ALA A 102 7.17 -4.93 -6.04
CA ALA A 102 8.13 -6.03 -6.01
C ALA A 102 8.49 -6.43 -4.57
N ALA A 103 8.81 -5.45 -3.73
CA ALA A 103 9.16 -5.65 -2.33
C ALA A 103 8.01 -6.25 -1.49
N LYS A 104 6.77 -5.82 -1.75
CA LYS A 104 5.54 -6.34 -1.11
C LYS A 104 5.23 -7.76 -1.59
N GLY A 105 5.47 -8.05 -2.87
CA GLY A 105 5.34 -9.39 -3.45
C GLY A 105 6.17 -10.45 -2.72
N LEU A 106 7.35 -10.09 -2.21
CA LEU A 106 8.17 -11.00 -1.39
C LEU A 106 7.45 -11.41 -0.10
N GLY A 107 6.62 -10.54 0.49
CA GLY A 107 5.85 -10.85 1.70
C GLY A 107 4.75 -11.87 1.48
N VAL A 108 4.27 -12.02 0.24
CA VAL A 108 3.28 -13.05 -0.12
C VAL A 108 3.83 -14.45 0.13
N GLN A 109 5.15 -14.65 0.07
CA GLN A 109 5.79 -15.95 0.33
C GLN A 109 5.46 -16.54 1.70
N ALA A 110 5.08 -15.70 2.69
CA ALA A 110 4.58 -16.17 3.98
C ALA A 110 3.36 -17.10 3.85
N GLY A 111 2.54 -16.92 2.81
CA GLY A 111 1.37 -17.74 2.53
C GLY A 111 1.63 -19.01 1.71
N ARG A 112 2.85 -19.19 1.17
CA ARG A 112 3.17 -20.29 0.25
C ARG A 112 2.79 -21.69 0.78
N PRO A 113 3.10 -22.07 2.02
CA PRO A 113 2.80 -23.42 2.51
C PRO A 113 1.30 -23.72 2.59
N GLU A 114 0.47 -22.68 2.68
CA GLU A 114 -0.96 -22.76 2.95
C GLU A 114 -1.81 -22.41 1.72
N THR A 115 -1.16 -22.07 0.60
CA THR A 115 -1.84 -21.65 -0.63
C THR A 115 -2.35 -22.88 -1.38
N GLN A 116 -3.67 -23.01 -1.46
CA GLN A 116 -4.38 -24.10 -2.12
C GLN A 116 -5.20 -23.61 -3.31
N ALA A 117 -5.55 -22.31 -3.33
CA ALA A 117 -6.27 -21.67 -4.41
C ALA A 117 -5.62 -20.33 -4.82
N LEU A 118 -5.93 -19.87 -6.03
CA LEU A 118 -5.44 -18.58 -6.53
C LEU A 118 -5.93 -17.40 -5.68
N LEU A 119 -7.11 -17.54 -5.07
CA LEU A 119 -7.73 -16.49 -4.26
C LEU A 119 -7.00 -16.28 -2.92
N ASP A 120 -6.33 -17.31 -2.38
CA ASP A 120 -5.54 -17.18 -1.16
C ASP A 120 -4.41 -16.16 -1.34
N GLY A 121 -3.86 -16.09 -2.55
CA GLY A 121 -2.89 -15.09 -2.96
C GLY A 121 -3.41 -13.65 -2.83
N LEU A 122 -4.72 -13.41 -3.06
CA LEU A 122 -5.31 -12.09 -2.84
C LEU A 122 -5.24 -11.67 -1.37
N VAL A 123 -5.44 -12.62 -0.44
CA VAL A 123 -5.43 -12.33 1.01
C VAL A 123 -4.01 -12.06 1.50
N TYR A 124 -3.04 -12.89 1.14
CA TYR A 124 -1.64 -12.66 1.50
C TYR A 124 -1.06 -11.41 0.85
N GLY A 125 -1.41 -11.15 -0.41
CA GLY A 125 -1.05 -9.91 -1.11
C GLY A 125 -1.64 -8.68 -0.45
N ALA A 126 -2.94 -8.69 -0.13
CA ALA A 126 -3.58 -7.60 0.59
C ALA A 126 -2.95 -7.36 1.97
N ALA A 127 -2.61 -8.41 2.70
CA ALA A 127 -1.96 -8.29 4.00
C ALA A 127 -0.58 -7.62 3.89
N ALA A 128 0.26 -8.01 2.93
CA ALA A 128 1.55 -7.36 2.68
C ALA A 128 1.39 -5.89 2.26
N GLY A 129 0.44 -5.59 1.37
CA GLY A 129 0.13 -4.21 0.97
C GLY A 129 -0.34 -3.34 2.13
N LEU A 130 -1.22 -3.85 2.99
CA LEU A 130 -1.71 -3.16 4.19
C LEU A 130 -0.62 -2.93 5.22
N GLY A 131 0.27 -3.91 5.41
CA GLY A 131 1.44 -3.75 6.26
C GLY A 131 2.32 -2.59 5.80
N PHE A 132 2.67 -2.58 4.51
CA PHE A 132 3.44 -1.48 3.93
C PHE A 132 2.75 -0.14 4.11
N SER A 133 1.43 -0.09 3.84
CA SER A 133 0.65 1.12 4.02
C SER A 133 0.62 1.63 5.46
N ALA A 134 0.62 0.75 6.47
CA ALA A 134 0.65 1.15 7.87
C ALA A 134 1.92 1.96 8.18
N THR A 135 3.08 1.48 7.74
CA THR A 135 4.34 2.20 7.91
C THR A 135 4.38 3.47 7.08
N GLU A 136 3.88 3.44 5.84
CA GLU A 136 3.84 4.64 5.02
C GLU A 136 2.94 5.72 5.65
N ASN A 137 1.75 5.35 6.15
CA ASN A 137 0.85 6.26 6.86
C ASN A 137 1.51 6.87 8.09
N LEU A 138 2.28 6.09 8.84
CA LEU A 138 3.06 6.61 9.96
C LEU A 138 4.10 7.64 9.50
N LEU A 139 4.85 7.36 8.44
CA LEU A 139 5.88 8.26 7.92
C LEU A 139 5.27 9.58 7.39
N TYR A 140 4.17 9.50 6.65
CA TYR A 140 3.43 10.70 6.22
C TYR A 140 2.81 11.47 7.42
N GLY A 141 2.35 10.76 8.44
CA GLY A 141 1.86 11.38 9.68
C GLY A 141 2.97 12.10 10.44
N VAL A 142 4.15 11.49 10.56
CA VAL A 142 5.34 12.12 11.18
C VAL A 142 5.77 13.34 10.37
N GLU A 143 5.81 13.25 9.05
CA GLU A 143 6.13 14.39 8.18
C GLU A 143 5.17 15.55 8.39
N ALA A 144 3.87 15.29 8.45
CA ALA A 144 2.86 16.29 8.74
C ALA A 144 2.94 16.84 10.18
N LEU A 145 3.49 16.09 11.14
CA LEU A 145 3.71 16.56 12.50
C LEU A 145 4.88 17.55 12.57
N VAL A 146 5.99 17.26 11.89
CA VAL A 146 7.22 18.07 11.94
C VAL A 146 7.23 19.24 10.95
N ASN A 147 6.30 19.26 10.00
CA ASN A 147 6.14 20.36 9.06
C ASN A 147 5.78 21.67 9.81
N PRO A 148 6.45 22.82 9.53
CA PRO A 148 6.16 24.09 10.19
C PRO A 148 4.71 24.58 10.09
N ASN A 149 4.00 24.19 9.03
CA ASN A 149 2.59 24.53 8.80
C ASN A 149 1.65 23.39 9.21
N GLY A 150 2.18 22.32 9.82
CA GLY A 150 1.45 21.12 10.21
C GLY A 150 1.17 21.04 11.71
N GLY A 151 1.37 19.86 12.27
CA GLY A 151 1.21 19.58 13.70
C GLY A 151 0.37 18.33 14.00
N ALA A 152 -0.04 18.17 15.26
CA ALA A 152 -0.78 16.99 15.72
C ALA A 152 -2.12 16.77 15.01
N SER A 153 -2.87 17.83 14.70
CA SER A 153 -4.14 17.71 13.97
C SER A 153 -3.92 17.29 12.52
N ALA A 154 -2.96 17.93 11.84
CA ALA A 154 -2.61 17.64 10.45
C ALA A 154 -2.10 16.20 10.30
N SER A 155 -1.22 15.73 11.20
CA SER A 155 -0.70 14.36 11.20
C SER A 155 -1.79 13.30 11.35
N LEU A 156 -2.72 13.48 12.29
CA LEU A 156 -3.85 12.56 12.46
C LEU A 156 -4.81 12.60 11.27
N LEU A 157 -5.06 13.79 10.69
CA LEU A 157 -5.90 13.93 9.50
C LEU A 157 -5.29 13.22 8.28
N VAL A 158 -3.98 13.39 8.07
CA VAL A 158 -3.24 12.71 7.00
C VAL A 158 -3.32 11.19 7.16
N ILE A 159 -3.08 10.67 8.37
CA ILE A 159 -3.21 9.23 8.65
C ILE A 159 -4.64 8.74 8.37
N ALA A 160 -5.66 9.47 8.83
CA ALA A 160 -7.06 9.09 8.64
C ALA A 160 -7.42 9.04 7.15
N ILE A 161 -7.09 10.08 6.38
CA ILE A 161 -7.34 10.15 4.94
C ILE A 161 -6.63 9.02 4.20
N ARG A 162 -5.35 8.79 4.50
CA ARG A 162 -4.55 7.75 3.85
C ARG A 162 -5.03 6.34 4.17
N SER A 163 -5.56 6.12 5.37
CA SER A 163 -6.12 4.83 5.80
C SER A 163 -7.27 4.36 4.92
N PHE A 164 -8.08 5.25 4.35
CA PHE A 164 -9.20 4.86 3.47
C PHE A 164 -8.88 5.02 1.97
N SER A 165 -7.74 5.63 1.63
CA SER A 165 -7.31 5.88 0.25
C SER A 165 -6.13 4.98 -0.13
N SER A 166 -4.92 5.38 0.22
CA SER A 166 -3.67 4.66 -0.06
C SER A 166 -3.67 3.24 0.52
N SER A 167 -4.24 2.99 1.71
CA SER A 167 -4.28 1.61 2.24
C SER A 167 -5.11 0.66 1.39
N PHE A 168 -6.25 1.13 0.84
CA PHE A 168 -7.04 0.32 -0.09
C PHE A 168 -6.38 0.15 -1.44
N LEU A 169 -5.64 1.16 -1.91
CA LEU A 169 -4.76 0.98 -3.07
C LEU A 169 -3.75 -0.13 -2.82
N HIS A 170 -2.90 -0.01 -1.79
CA HIS A 170 -1.83 -0.98 -1.55
C HIS A 170 -2.38 -2.38 -1.30
N ALA A 171 -3.49 -2.48 -0.56
CA ALA A 171 -4.17 -3.75 -0.37
C ALA A 171 -4.58 -4.37 -1.71
N SER A 172 -5.21 -3.59 -2.60
CA SER A 172 -5.75 -4.10 -3.86
C SER A 172 -4.67 -4.36 -4.92
N SER A 173 -3.67 -3.48 -5.06
CA SER A 173 -2.56 -3.67 -6.02
C SER A 173 -1.75 -4.91 -5.67
N THR A 174 -1.33 -5.03 -4.40
CA THR A 174 -0.52 -6.17 -3.97
C THR A 174 -1.36 -7.45 -3.88
N ALA A 175 -2.67 -7.38 -3.64
CA ALA A 175 -3.55 -8.55 -3.79
C ALA A 175 -3.48 -9.11 -5.22
N VAL A 176 -3.57 -8.27 -6.25
CA VAL A 176 -3.46 -8.70 -7.65
C VAL A 176 -2.13 -9.41 -7.90
N LEU A 177 -1.01 -8.84 -7.44
CA LEU A 177 0.29 -9.51 -7.50
C LEU A 177 0.28 -10.85 -6.75
N GLY A 178 -0.29 -10.90 -5.55
CA GLY A 178 -0.40 -12.10 -4.74
C GLY A 178 -1.18 -13.22 -5.44
N TYR A 179 -2.26 -12.90 -6.16
CA TYR A 179 -2.95 -13.85 -7.04
C TYR A 179 -2.03 -14.42 -8.12
N GLY A 180 -1.22 -13.56 -8.75
CA GLY A 180 -0.22 -13.99 -9.73
C GLY A 180 0.85 -14.91 -9.13
N ILE A 181 1.32 -14.61 -7.92
CA ILE A 181 2.28 -15.45 -7.20
C ILE A 181 1.67 -16.82 -6.85
N ALA A 182 0.44 -16.84 -6.35
CA ALA A 182 -0.29 -18.09 -6.12
C ALA A 182 -0.45 -18.90 -7.42
N LYS A 183 -0.70 -18.23 -8.55
CA LYS A 183 -0.73 -18.86 -9.87
C LYS A 183 0.61 -19.50 -10.24
N THR A 184 1.72 -18.82 -9.98
CA THR A 184 3.07 -19.39 -10.19
C THR A 184 3.25 -20.67 -9.38
N TRP A 185 2.86 -20.69 -8.10
CA TRP A 185 2.99 -21.88 -7.25
C TRP A 185 2.10 -23.04 -7.70
N LEU A 186 0.82 -22.78 -7.96
CA LEU A 186 -0.17 -23.82 -8.28
C LEU A 186 -0.02 -24.40 -9.69
N THR A 187 0.56 -23.63 -10.63
CA THR A 187 0.80 -24.09 -12.01
C THR A 187 2.23 -24.50 -12.29
N ASN A 188 3.14 -24.29 -11.34
CA ASN A 188 4.58 -24.48 -11.47
C ASN A 188 5.21 -23.74 -12.68
N ARG A 189 4.62 -22.61 -13.07
CA ARG A 189 5.10 -21.75 -14.16
C ARG A 189 5.80 -20.53 -13.58
N ALA A 190 7.13 -20.51 -13.63
CA ALA A 190 7.98 -19.50 -12.98
C ALA A 190 7.49 -18.05 -13.20
N TRP A 191 7.10 -17.69 -14.43
CA TRP A 191 6.75 -16.32 -14.82
C TRP A 191 5.24 -16.02 -14.81
N ALA A 192 4.40 -16.90 -14.25
CA ALA A 192 2.95 -16.68 -14.26
C ALA A 192 2.48 -15.46 -13.44
N PHE A 193 3.32 -14.97 -12.52
CA PHE A 193 3.08 -13.75 -11.74
C PHE A 193 3.31 -12.46 -12.51
N LEU A 194 4.13 -12.47 -13.57
CA LEU A 194 4.63 -11.24 -14.21
C LEU A 194 3.52 -10.32 -14.76
N PRO A 195 2.46 -10.82 -15.44
CA PRO A 195 1.37 -9.96 -15.87
C PRO A 195 0.64 -9.28 -14.70
N PHE A 196 0.51 -9.99 -13.57
CA PHE A 196 -0.16 -9.47 -12.38
C PHE A 196 0.71 -8.46 -11.62
N TYR A 197 2.02 -8.65 -11.63
CA TYR A 197 2.98 -7.64 -11.17
C TYR A 197 2.85 -6.34 -11.97
N ILE A 198 2.83 -6.43 -13.30
CA ILE A 198 2.67 -5.26 -14.16
C ILE A 198 1.33 -4.54 -13.87
N ILE A 199 0.24 -5.29 -13.71
CA ILE A 199 -1.06 -4.72 -13.34
C ILE A 199 -0.98 -4.02 -11.97
N ALA A 200 -0.36 -4.64 -10.96
CA ALA A 200 -0.20 -4.04 -9.63
C ALA A 200 0.58 -2.72 -9.70
N VAL A 201 1.69 -2.69 -10.45
CA VAL A 201 2.48 -1.47 -10.68
C VAL A 201 1.67 -0.40 -11.38
N ILE A 202 0.90 -0.75 -12.43
CA ILE A 202 0.04 0.20 -13.15
C ILE A 202 -1.05 0.75 -12.23
N MET A 203 -1.68 -0.11 -11.41
CA MET A 203 -2.70 0.32 -10.45
C MET A 203 -2.13 1.34 -9.48
N HIS A 204 -0.96 1.04 -8.90
CA HIS A 204 -0.30 1.91 -7.96
C HIS A 204 0.14 3.23 -8.63
N ALA A 205 0.81 3.17 -9.78
CA ALA A 205 1.18 4.35 -10.55
C ALA A 205 -0.05 5.22 -10.92
N THR A 206 -1.16 4.59 -11.28
CA THR A 206 -2.42 5.28 -11.61
C THR A 206 -2.96 6.05 -10.42
N PHE A 207 -2.98 5.45 -9.23
CA PHE A 207 -3.38 6.17 -8.03
C PHE A 207 -2.45 7.35 -7.75
N ASN A 208 -1.13 7.16 -7.87
CA ASN A 208 -0.17 8.25 -7.67
C ASN A 208 -0.43 9.39 -8.66
N VAL A 209 -0.65 9.08 -9.95
CA VAL A 209 -1.05 10.07 -10.97
C VAL A 209 -2.34 10.79 -10.57
N LEU A 210 -3.40 10.08 -10.16
CA LEU A 210 -4.66 10.71 -9.76
C LEU A 210 -4.47 11.65 -8.55
N THR A 211 -3.66 11.26 -7.56
CA THR A 211 -3.33 12.13 -6.42
C THR A 211 -2.51 13.36 -6.84
N SER A 212 -1.54 13.19 -7.73
CA SER A 212 -0.73 14.31 -8.26
C SER A 212 -1.56 15.26 -9.14
N LEU A 213 -2.52 14.73 -9.91
CA LEU A 213 -3.45 15.55 -10.69
C LEU A 213 -4.34 16.40 -9.80
N GLY A 214 -4.79 15.89 -8.65
CA GLY A 214 -5.51 16.69 -7.65
C GLY A 214 -4.70 17.92 -7.24
N GLN A 215 -3.41 17.75 -6.95
CA GLN A 215 -2.54 18.86 -6.58
C GLN A 215 -2.32 19.84 -7.75
N LEU A 216 -2.07 19.33 -8.96
CA LEU A 216 -1.88 20.16 -10.15
C LEU A 216 -3.13 20.98 -10.47
N TYR A 217 -4.31 20.37 -10.40
CA TYR A 217 -5.56 21.08 -10.63
C TYR A 217 -5.94 21.98 -9.45
N GLY A 218 -5.48 21.69 -8.24
CA GLY A 218 -5.61 22.58 -7.09
C GLY A 218 -4.95 23.94 -7.30
N THR A 219 -3.77 23.97 -7.94
CA THR A 219 -3.09 25.25 -8.24
C THR A 219 -3.81 26.07 -9.31
N GLN A 220 -4.48 25.41 -10.26
CA GLN A 220 -5.16 26.07 -11.37
C GLN A 220 -6.62 26.44 -11.05
N TYR A 221 -7.33 25.61 -10.29
CA TYR A 221 -8.78 25.68 -10.08
C TYR A 221 -9.18 25.76 -8.60
N GLY A 222 -8.21 25.94 -7.68
CA GLY A 222 -8.45 26.02 -6.25
C GLY A 222 -8.93 24.70 -5.63
N GLU A 223 -9.60 24.80 -4.48
CA GLU A 223 -10.05 23.64 -3.68
C GLU A 223 -10.92 22.64 -4.48
N VAL A 224 -11.66 23.12 -5.48
CA VAL A 224 -12.48 22.27 -6.35
C VAL A 224 -11.62 21.31 -7.16
N GLY A 225 -10.52 21.78 -7.74
CA GLY A 225 -9.60 20.94 -8.52
C GLY A 225 -8.91 19.88 -7.66
N GLU A 226 -8.49 20.27 -6.45
CA GLU A 226 -7.90 19.36 -5.46
C GLU A 226 -8.90 18.27 -5.04
N THR A 227 -10.13 18.67 -4.73
CA THR A 227 -11.20 17.76 -4.31
C THR A 227 -11.52 16.74 -5.40
N ILE A 228 -11.61 17.15 -6.67
CA ILE A 228 -11.92 16.25 -7.79
C ILE A 228 -10.83 15.19 -7.97
N GLY A 229 -9.56 15.59 -8.00
CA GLY A 229 -8.46 14.64 -8.19
C GLY A 229 -8.32 13.68 -7.01
N PHE A 230 -8.45 14.19 -5.77
CA PHE A 230 -8.48 13.36 -4.58
C PHE A 230 -9.65 12.38 -4.58
N ALA A 231 -10.87 12.83 -4.90
CA ALA A 231 -12.05 11.96 -5.00
C ALA A 231 -11.87 10.87 -6.07
N ALA A 232 -11.23 11.19 -7.19
CA ALA A 232 -10.92 10.21 -8.24
C ALA A 232 -9.94 9.13 -7.73
N ALA A 233 -8.88 9.52 -7.01
CA ALA A 233 -7.92 8.58 -6.43
C ALA A 233 -8.58 7.66 -5.38
N VAL A 234 -9.38 8.24 -4.47
CA VAL A 234 -10.15 7.48 -3.46
C VAL A 234 -11.14 6.53 -4.13
N GLY A 235 -11.90 7.01 -5.11
CA GLY A 235 -12.85 6.21 -5.88
C GLY A 235 -12.18 5.03 -6.57
N PHE A 236 -11.02 5.26 -7.21
CA PHE A 236 -10.21 4.20 -7.82
C PHE A 236 -9.81 3.13 -6.81
N ALA A 237 -9.26 3.52 -5.66
CA ALA A 237 -8.83 2.59 -4.60
C ALA A 237 -10.02 1.79 -4.03
N LEU A 238 -11.16 2.44 -3.79
CA LEU A 238 -12.38 1.79 -3.30
C LEU A 238 -12.94 0.78 -4.30
N ILE A 239 -12.98 1.13 -5.58
CA ILE A 239 -13.44 0.23 -6.65
C ILE A 239 -12.51 -0.98 -6.73
N ALA A 240 -11.19 -0.77 -6.75
CA ALA A 240 -10.21 -1.84 -6.81
C ALA A 240 -10.33 -2.81 -5.61
N MET A 241 -10.43 -2.27 -4.40
CA MET A 241 -10.64 -3.06 -3.19
C MET A 241 -11.99 -3.80 -3.21
N THR A 242 -13.04 -3.18 -3.73
CA THR A 242 -14.35 -3.81 -3.88
C THR A 242 -14.29 -5.01 -4.83
N ILE A 243 -13.59 -4.89 -5.96
CA ILE A 243 -13.39 -6.00 -6.91
C ILE A 243 -12.67 -7.17 -6.24
N VAL A 244 -11.60 -6.92 -5.50
CA VAL A 244 -10.86 -7.95 -4.75
C VAL A 244 -11.80 -8.66 -3.76
N ARG A 245 -12.60 -7.89 -3.00
CA ARG A 245 -13.55 -8.48 -2.04
C ARG A 245 -14.67 -9.27 -2.69
N LEU A 246 -15.22 -8.81 -3.81
CA LEU A 246 -16.25 -9.54 -4.54
C LEU A 246 -15.72 -10.87 -5.07
N LYS A 247 -14.46 -10.91 -5.53
CA LYS A 247 -13.78 -12.16 -5.92
C LYS A 247 -13.64 -13.12 -4.74
N LEU A 248 -13.24 -12.63 -3.56
CA LEU A 248 -13.14 -13.44 -2.34
C LEU A 248 -14.52 -13.93 -1.84
N ALA A 249 -15.54 -13.07 -1.86
CA ALA A 249 -16.88 -13.41 -1.40
C ALA A 249 -17.58 -14.41 -2.33
N GLY A 250 -17.27 -14.36 -3.63
CA GLY A 250 -17.76 -15.29 -4.65
C GLY A 250 -17.07 -16.66 -4.63
N ALA A 251 -16.03 -16.84 -3.82
CA ALA A 251 -15.34 -18.13 -3.68
C ALA A 251 -16.31 -19.20 -3.18
N ARG A 252 -16.60 -20.19 -4.03
CA ARG A 252 -17.40 -21.36 -3.66
C ARG A 252 -16.49 -22.38 -2.98
N ARG A 253 -17.08 -23.19 -2.10
CA ARG A 253 -16.41 -24.39 -1.55
C ARG A 253 -15.87 -25.19 -2.74
N ALA A 254 -14.56 -25.38 -2.82
CA ALA A 254 -14.04 -26.50 -3.59
C ALA A 254 -14.65 -27.76 -2.95
N ALA A 255 -15.32 -28.59 -3.74
CA ALA A 255 -15.84 -29.85 -3.24
C ALA A 255 -14.68 -30.59 -2.57
N ALA A 256 -14.83 -30.92 -1.28
CA ALA A 256 -13.90 -31.78 -0.58
C ALA A 256 -13.75 -33.05 -1.44
N ARG A 257 -12.56 -33.24 -1.99
CA ARG A 257 -12.14 -34.50 -2.61
C ARG A 257 -11.25 -35.20 -1.61
#